data_AF-A0A7W5F7T3-F1
#
_entry.id   AF-A0A7W5F7T3-F1
#
_cell.length_a   1.000
_cell.length_b   1.000
_cell.length_c   1.000
_cell.angle_alpha   90.00
_cell.angle_beta   90.00
_cell.angle_gamma   90.00
#
_symmetry.space_group_name_H-M   'P 1'
#
loop_
_entity.id
_entity.type
_entity.pdbx_description
1 polymer ?
#
loop_
_entity_poly.entity_id
_entity_poly.type
_entity_poly.pdbx_seq_one_letter_code
_entity_poly.pdbx_strand_id
1 'polypeptide(L)' 'METLTATEPEANSATKQLSLKFRHASALTKLMDERQDLRGVHVFADFVDDSVRWSA' A
#
# COMPACT_ATOMS: atom_id res chain seq x y z
N MET A 1 5.45 -32.14 -15.84
CA MET A 1 5.59 -30.75 -15.39
C MET A 1 4.68 -30.59 -14.19
N GLU A 2 5.19 -30.86 -12.99
CA GLU A 2 4.43 -30.68 -11.75
C GLU A 2 4.42 -29.18 -11.41
N THR A 3 3.25 -28.56 -11.46
CA THR A 3 3.05 -27.21 -10.97
C THR A 3 3.14 -27.24 -9.46
N LEU A 4 4.17 -26.60 -8.90
CA LEU A 4 4.30 -26.32 -7.47
C LEU A 4 3.09 -25.49 -7.02
N THR A 5 2.02 -26.17 -6.58
CA THR A 5 0.96 -25.54 -5.79
C THR A 5 1.61 -25.11 -4.48
N ALA A 6 1.90 -23.81 -4.37
CA ALA A 6 2.32 -23.19 -3.11
C ALA A 6 1.42 -23.73 -2.00
N THR A 7 2.03 -24.33 -0.98
CA THR A 7 1.30 -24.94 0.12
C THR A 7 0.36 -23.90 0.73
N GLU A 8 -0.91 -24.27 0.94
CA GLU A 8 -1.99 -23.43 1.50
C GLU A 8 -1.58 -22.44 2.63
N PRO A 9 -0.68 -22.77 3.59
CA PRO A 9 -0.19 -21.81 4.58
C PRO A 9 0.59 -20.62 4.01
N GLU A 10 1.34 -20.79 2.93
CA GLU A 10 2.12 -19.72 2.27
C GLU A 10 1.18 -18.73 1.56
N ALA A 11 0.21 -19.26 0.81
CA ALA A 11 -0.82 -18.46 0.14
C ALA A 11 -1.67 -17.64 1.13
N ASN A 12 -2.02 -18.23 2.28
CA ASN A 12 -2.73 -17.53 3.35
C ASN A 12 -1.89 -16.40 3.97
N SER A 13 -0.59 -16.66 4.19
CA SER A 13 0.33 -15.66 4.74
C SER A 13 0.54 -14.49 3.78
N ALA A 14 0.69 -14.77 2.48
CA ALA A 14 0.78 -13.76 1.44
C ALA A 14 -0.50 -12.90 1.36
N THR A 15 -1.67 -13.52 1.44
CA THR A 15 -2.97 -12.83 1.43
C THR A 15 -3.14 -11.91 2.64
N LYS A 16 -2.78 -12.38 3.83
CA LYS A 16 -2.77 -11.56 5.06
C LYS A 16 -1.84 -10.37 4.91
N GLN A 17 -0.61 -10.58 4.44
CA GLN A 17 0.35 -9.50 4.23
C GLN A 17 -0.18 -8.46 3.24
N LEU A 18 -0.80 -8.90 2.14
CA LEU A 18 -1.40 -8.01 1.16
C LEU A 18 -2.52 -7.17 1.77
N SER A 19 -3.41 -7.79 2.56
CA SER A 19 -4.50 -7.08 3.25
C SER A 19 -3.98 -6.02 4.21
N LEU A 20 -2.90 -6.31 4.95
CA LEU A 20 -2.27 -5.37 5.87
C LEU A 20 -1.64 -4.20 5.13
N LYS A 21 -0.91 -4.47 4.04
CA LYS A 21 -0.33 -3.44 3.17
C LYS A 21 -1.41 -2.53 2.59
N PHE A 22 -2.53 -3.10 2.13
CA PHE A 22 -3.65 -2.32 1.60
C PHE A 22 -4.29 -1.42 2.66
N ARG A 23 -4.55 -1.95 3.86
CA ARG A 23 -5.07 -1.17 4.99
C ARG A 23 -4.12 -0.04 5.37
N HIS A 24 -2.82 -0.31 5.37
CA HIS A 24 -1.80 0.69 5.67
C HIS A 24 -1.77 1.80 4.61
N ALA A 25 -1.76 1.43 3.32
CA ALA A 25 -1.81 2.38 2.22
C ALA A 25 -3.07 3.27 2.29
N SER A 26 -4.25 2.67 2.53
CA SER A 26 -5.50 3.41 2.68
C SER A 26 -5.48 4.40 3.86
N ALA A 27 -4.97 3.96 5.02
CA ALA A 27 -4.82 4.84 6.18
C ALA A 27 -3.82 5.98 5.93
N LEU A 28 -2.73 5.69 5.21
CA LEU A 28 -1.72 6.67 4.84
C LEU A 28 -2.28 7.71 3.86
N THR A 29 -3.01 7.30 2.84
CA THR A 29 -3.68 8.21 1.90
C THR A 29 -4.64 9.14 2.64
N LYS A 30 -5.44 8.59 3.57
CA LYS A 30 -6.34 9.41 4.40
C LYS A 30 -5.57 10.44 5.24
N LEU A 31 -4.47 10.02 5.87
CA LEU A 31 -3.63 10.94 6.64
C LEU A 31 -3.03 12.04 5.76
N MET A 32 -2.64 11.75 4.51
CA MET A 32 -2.13 12.77 3.58
C MET A 32 -3.21 13.72 3.06
N ASP A 33 -4.47 13.32 3.09
CA ASP A 33 -5.61 14.23 2.83
C ASP A 33 -5.88 15.15 4.03
N GLU A 34 -5.69 14.67 5.26
CA GLU A 34 -5.75 15.50 6.46
C GLU A 34 -4.54 16.44 6.58
N ARG A 35 -3.38 16.01 6.07
CA ARG A 35 -2.10 16.72 6.14
C ARG A 35 -1.72 17.38 4.81
N GLN A 36 -2.64 18.14 4.21
CA GLN A 36 -2.34 18.89 2.98
C GLN A 36 -1.22 19.94 3.19
N ASP A 37 -0.99 20.37 4.44
CA ASP A 37 0.11 21.25 4.85
C ASP A 37 1.50 20.70 4.50
N LEU A 38 1.63 19.38 4.38
CA LEU A 38 2.90 18.72 4.09
C LEU A 38 3.18 18.56 2.58
N ARG A 39 2.18 18.77 1.71
CA ARG A 39 2.34 18.68 0.26
C ARG A 39 3.16 19.87 -0.26
N GLY A 40 4.14 19.60 -1.12
CA GLY A 40 5.12 20.54 -1.64
C GLY A 40 6.19 20.97 -0.63
N VAL A 41 6.07 20.55 0.63
CA VAL A 41 7.01 20.88 1.72
C VAL A 41 7.81 19.65 2.13
N HIS A 42 7.14 18.50 2.23
CA HIS A 42 7.74 17.26 2.68
C HIS A 42 7.74 16.23 1.55
N VAL A 43 8.95 15.85 1.10
CA VAL A 43 9.17 14.96 -0.04
C VAL A 43 8.41 13.64 0.07
N PHE A 44 8.23 13.10 1.28
CA PHE A 44 7.43 11.88 1.46
C PHE A 44 5.94 12.09 1.18
N ALA A 45 5.37 13.24 1.53
CA ALA A 45 3.97 13.54 1.24
C ALA A 45 3.76 13.67 -0.28
N ASP A 46 4.70 14.30 -0.97
CA ASP A 46 4.70 14.41 -2.44
C ASP A 46 4.83 13.04 -3.11
N PHE A 47 5.74 12.20 -2.59
CA PHE A 47 5.90 10.83 -3.07
C PHE A 47 4.62 10.00 -2.92
N VAL A 48 3.95 10.09 -1.77
CA VAL A 48 2.69 9.37 -1.53
C VAL A 48 1.60 9.90 -2.45
N ASP A 49 1.51 11.23 -2.62
CA ASP A 49 0.53 11.82 -3.52
C ASP A 49 0.71 11.38 -4.98
N ASP A 50 1.94 11.42 -5.48
CA ASP A 50 2.26 10.91 -6.81
C ASP A 50 1.95 9.41 -6.93
N SER A 51 2.30 8.61 -5.91
CA SER A 51 2.00 7.18 -5.91
C SER A 51 0.49 6.91 -5.98
N VAL A 52 -0.32 7.68 -5.24
CA VAL A 52 -1.79 7.59 -5.27
C VAL A 52 -2.31 8.00 -6.65
N ARG A 53 -1.82 9.12 -7.20
CA ARG A 53 -2.20 9.67 -8.51
C ARG A 53 -2.03 8.67 -9.64
N TRP A 54 -1.00 7.82 -9.60
CA TRP A 54 -0.75 6.79 -10.61
C TRP A 54 -1.43 5.44 -10.33
N SER A 55 -1.93 5.23 -9.10
CA SER A 55 -2.59 3.97 -8.69
C SER A 55 -4.12 3.98 -8.83
N ALA A 56 -4.73 5.17 -8.95
CA ALA A 56 -6.16 5.37 -9.17
C ALA A 56 -6.53 5.22 -10.65
#